data_AF-A0A960IMJ1-F1
#
_entry.id   AF-A0A960IMJ1-F1
#
_cell.length_a   1.000
_cell.length_b   1.000
_cell.length_c   1.000
_cell.angle_alpha   90.00
_cell.angle_beta   90.00
_cell.angle_gamma   90.00
#
_symmetry.space_group_name_H-M   'P 1'
#
loop_
_entity.id
_entity.type
_entity.pdbx_description
1 polymer ?
#
loop_
_entity_poly.entity_id
_entity_poly.type
_entity_poly.pdbx_seq_one_letter_code
_entity_poly.pdbx_strand_id
1 'polypeptide(L)'
;MAHLVVHSSEQDRELGEQVAEALGAAGHRVEWRSSADASAAASAEGRLHLVLVTRRWSQRGDLGGALESLKDASESVLLVWWDEDAPSDFLASGGGGRDTLEVFYACFLPVQDRVAALVERLRD
;
A
#
# COMPACT_ATOMS: atom_id res chain seq x y z
N MET A 1 6.49 -16.88 2.15
CA MET A 1 6.51 -15.90 3.25
C MET A 1 7.24 -14.67 2.78
N ALA A 2 6.54 -13.54 2.67
CA ALA A 2 7.06 -12.30 2.09
C ALA A 2 7.51 -11.31 3.18
N HIS A 3 8.48 -10.47 2.85
CA HIS A 3 8.78 -9.27 3.61
C HIS A 3 7.94 -8.12 3.06
N LEU A 4 7.11 -7.53 3.93
CA LEU A 4 6.12 -6.53 3.57
C LEU A 4 6.47 -5.19 4.22
N VAL A 5 6.27 -4.10 3.47
CA VAL A 5 6.29 -2.75 4.03
C VAL A 5 4.92 -2.13 3.81
N VAL A 6 4.20 -1.81 4.88
CA VAL A 6 2.89 -1.17 4.83
C VAL A 6 3.09 0.34 4.96
N HIS A 7 2.69 1.08 3.93
CA HIS A 7 2.73 2.53 3.86
C HIS A 7 1.33 3.09 4.07
N SER A 8 1.20 4.02 5.01
CA SER A 8 -0.01 4.82 5.19
C SER A 8 0.34 6.27 5.47
N SER A 9 -0.65 7.16 5.36
CA SER A 9 -0.48 8.52 5.90
C SER A 9 -0.34 8.46 7.43
N GLU A 10 0.33 9.44 8.03
CA GLU A 10 0.40 9.59 9.51
C GLU A 10 -1.00 9.66 10.15
N GLN A 11 -1.97 10.22 9.42
CA GLN A 11 -3.35 10.36 9.89
C GLN A 11 -4.13 9.05 9.84
N ASP A 12 -3.64 8.08 9.07
CA ASP A 12 -4.16 6.72 8.96
C ASP A 12 -3.21 5.71 9.65
N ARG A 13 -2.33 6.19 10.54
CA ARG A 13 -1.36 5.35 11.25
C ARG A 13 -2.02 4.17 11.95
N GLU A 14 -3.12 4.41 12.66
CA GLU A 14 -3.82 3.35 13.39
C GLU A 14 -4.29 2.24 12.44
N LEU A 15 -4.82 2.61 11.27
CA LEU A 15 -5.20 1.65 10.23
C LEU A 15 -3.98 0.91 9.67
N GLY A 16 -2.90 1.65 9.37
CA GLY A 16 -1.65 1.06 8.87
C GLY A 16 -1.02 0.07 9.83
N GLU A 17 -1.00 0.39 11.12
CA GLU A 17 -0.53 -0.49 12.19
C GLU A 17 -1.43 -1.72 12.36
N GLN A 18 -2.77 -1.56 12.33
CA GLN A 18 -3.71 -2.68 12.38
C GLN A 18 -3.53 -3.66 11.21
N VAL A 19 -3.37 -3.13 9.98
CA VAL A 19 -3.10 -3.97 8.79
C VAL A 19 -1.76 -4.66 8.93
N ALA A 20 -0.72 -3.96 9.40
CA ALA A 20 0.60 -4.55 9.59
C ALA A 20 0.60 -5.67 10.65
N GLU A 21 -0.13 -5.47 11.76
CA GLU A 21 -0.30 -6.47 12.81
C GLU A 21 -1.00 -7.72 12.29
N ALA A 22 -2.10 -7.56 11.55
CA ALA A 22 -2.84 -8.68 10.99
C ALA A 22 -2.01 -9.50 9.98
N LEU A 23 -1.24 -8.81 9.14
CA LEU A 23 -0.30 -9.46 8.23
C LEU A 23 0.84 -10.18 8.98
N GLY A 24 1.32 -9.58 10.08
CA GLY A 24 2.27 -10.22 10.99
C GLY A 24 1.71 -11.50 11.62
N ALA A 25 0.47 -11.45 12.10
CA ALA A 25 -0.25 -12.61 12.64
C ALA A 25 -0.48 -13.71 11.58
N ALA A 26 -0.57 -13.34 10.31
CA ALA A 26 -0.64 -14.27 9.19
C ALA A 26 0.74 -14.88 8.80
N GLY A 27 1.82 -14.52 9.51
CA GLY A 27 3.16 -15.08 9.32
C GLY A 27 4.06 -14.31 8.35
N HIS A 28 3.68 -13.10 7.95
CA HIS A 28 4.54 -12.22 7.15
C HIS A 28 5.49 -11.43 8.07
N ARG A 29 6.66 -11.06 7.55
CA ARG A 29 7.52 -10.09 8.23
C ARG A 29 7.10 -8.70 7.76
N VAL A 30 6.57 -7.88 8.66
CA VAL A 30 5.95 -6.61 8.28
C VAL A 30 6.62 -5.45 8.99
N GLU A 31 6.90 -4.39 8.23
CA GLU A 31 7.29 -3.07 8.73
C GLU A 31 6.17 -2.08 8.37
N TRP A 32 5.68 -1.30 9.33
CA TRP A 32 4.84 -0.15 9.03
C TRP A 32 5.70 1.10 8.84
N ARG A 33 5.37 1.93 7.84
CA ARG A 33 6.03 3.21 7.58
C ARG A 33 5.02 4.30 7.25
N SER A 34 5.34 5.50 7.69
CA SER A 34 4.63 6.70 7.29
C SER A 34 4.98 7.09 5.86
N SER A 35 4.07 7.77 5.18
CA SER A 35 4.33 8.36 3.86
C SER A 35 5.46 9.41 3.88
N ALA A 36 5.75 10.03 5.02
CA ALA A 36 6.87 10.96 5.17
C ALA A 36 8.23 10.25 5.14
N ASP A 37 8.26 8.98 5.54
CA ASP A 37 9.45 8.12 5.58
C ASP A 37 9.60 7.23 4.34
N ALA A 38 8.64 7.27 3.41
CA ALA A 38 8.65 6.46 2.18
C ALA A 38 9.85 6.78 1.28
N SER A 39 10.36 8.02 1.32
CA SER A 39 11.57 8.45 0.61
C SER A 39 12.87 7.81 1.15
N ALA A 40 12.86 7.26 2.36
CA ALA A 40 14.05 6.68 3.00
C ALA A 40 14.20 5.16 2.75
N ALA A 41 13.36 4.56 1.89
CA ALA A 41 13.45 3.16 1.53
C ALA A 41 14.59 2.91 0.52
N ALA A 42 15.82 3.10 0.96
CA ALA A 42 16.98 2.61 0.24
C ALA A 42 17.16 1.11 0.50
N SER A 43 17.13 0.34 -0.59
CA SER A 43 17.76 -0.97 -0.76
C SER A 43 17.36 -2.07 0.23
N ALA A 44 16.30 -2.81 -0.10
CA ALA A 44 16.22 -4.21 0.29
C ALA A 44 15.48 -5.01 -0.78
N GLU A 45 16.22 -5.50 -1.77
CA GLU A 45 15.71 -6.42 -2.80
C GLU A 45 14.81 -7.52 -2.19
N GLY A 46 13.62 -7.71 -2.76
CA GLY A 46 12.68 -8.76 -2.36
C GLY A 46 11.61 -8.36 -1.34
N ARG A 47 11.36 -7.06 -1.13
CA ARG A 47 10.20 -6.57 -0.36
C ARG A 47 9.01 -6.24 -1.27
N LEU A 48 7.81 -6.54 -0.77
CA LEU A 48 6.55 -6.08 -1.35
C LEU A 48 6.05 -4.87 -0.57
N HIS A 49 5.80 -3.77 -1.28
CA HIS A 49 5.40 -2.51 -0.68
C HIS A 49 3.88 -2.36 -0.82
N LEU A 50 3.17 -2.40 0.29
CA LEU A 50 1.73 -2.20 0.34
C LEU A 50 1.44 -0.73 0.65
N VAL A 51 0.75 -0.04 -0.24
CA VAL A 51 0.35 1.35 -0.02
C VAL A 51 -1.15 1.40 0.23
N LEU A 52 -1.54 1.76 1.45
CA LEU A 52 -2.94 1.93 1.83
C LEU A 52 -3.46 3.26 1.27
N VAL A 53 -4.21 3.18 0.18
CA VAL A 53 -4.83 4.34 -0.47
C VAL A 53 -6.17 4.63 0.19
N THR A 54 -6.17 5.64 1.05
CA THR A 54 -7.38 6.14 1.76
C THR A 54 -7.84 7.47 1.15
N ARG A 55 -9.03 7.95 1.53
CA ARG A 55 -9.55 9.28 1.12
C ARG A 55 -8.61 10.44 1.49
N ARG A 56 -7.72 10.27 2.48
CA ARG A 56 -6.86 11.36 2.95
C ARG A 56 -5.66 11.59 2.05
N TRP A 57 -5.30 10.61 1.22
CA TRP A 57 -4.26 10.74 0.22
C TRP A 57 -4.64 11.68 -0.93
N SER A 58 -5.92 11.68 -1.35
CA SER A 58 -6.41 12.58 -2.41
C SER A 58 -6.38 14.04 -2.02
N GLN A 59 -6.58 14.35 -0.74
CA GLN A 59 -6.67 15.73 -0.27
C GLN A 59 -5.33 16.46 -0.24
N ARG A 60 -4.19 15.74 -0.25
CA ARG A 60 -2.85 16.34 -0.19
C ARG A 60 -2.01 16.18 -1.45
N GLY A 61 -2.41 15.28 -2.38
CA GLY A 61 -1.59 14.98 -3.57
C GLY A 61 -0.34 14.14 -3.27
N ASP A 62 -0.22 13.59 -2.05
CA ASP A 62 0.97 12.88 -1.57
C ASP A 62 1.15 11.49 -2.20
N LEU A 63 0.12 10.95 -2.87
CA LEU A 63 0.16 9.63 -3.50
C LEU A 63 1.17 9.55 -4.65
N GLY A 64 1.23 10.61 -5.47
CA GLY A 64 2.19 10.71 -6.56
C GLY A 64 3.64 10.67 -6.05
N GLY A 65 3.94 11.44 -4.99
CA GLY A 65 5.29 11.51 -4.41
C GLY A 65 5.75 10.21 -3.75
N ALA A 66 4.87 9.54 -3.00
CA ALA A 66 5.18 8.24 -2.42
C ALA A 66 5.47 7.18 -3.50
N LEU A 67 4.69 7.17 -4.59
CA LEU A 67 4.87 6.19 -5.65
C LEU A 67 6.07 6.47 -6.54
N GLU A 68 6.40 7.73 -6.80
CA GLU A 68 7.66 8.07 -7.49
C GLU A 68 8.88 7.66 -6.64
N SER A 69 8.80 7.81 -5.31
CA SER A 69 9.87 7.34 -4.39
C SER A 69 10.03 5.82 -4.42
N LEU A 70 8.93 5.07 -4.54
CA LEU A 70 8.93 3.60 -4.61
C LEU A 70 9.34 3.08 -5.99
N LYS A 71 9.11 3.86 -7.07
CA LYS A 71 9.47 3.49 -8.45
C LYS A 71 10.98 3.36 -8.62
N ASP A 72 11.77 4.25 -8.00
CA ASP A 72 13.23 4.21 -8.07
C ASP A 72 13.83 2.98 -7.34
N ALA A 73 13.07 2.34 -6.44
CA ALA A 73 13.53 1.19 -5.67
C ALA A 73 13.48 -0.15 -6.43
N SER A 74 12.88 -0.22 -7.64
CA SER A 74 12.65 -1.47 -8.40
C SER A 74 11.89 -2.55 -7.62
N GLU A 75 11.01 -2.16 -6.71
CA GLU A 75 10.26 -3.06 -5.84
C GLU A 75 8.85 -3.35 -6.40
N SER A 76 8.28 -4.48 -6.00
CA SER A 76 6.87 -4.78 -6.28
C SER A 76 5.99 -3.93 -5.36
N VAL A 77 5.02 -3.23 -5.93
CA VAL A 77 4.13 -2.33 -5.19
C VAL A 77 2.69 -2.81 -5.36
N LEU A 78 2.01 -3.04 -4.24
CA LEU A 78 0.58 -3.32 -4.19
C LEU A 78 -0.15 -2.08 -3.65
N LEU A 79 -0.95 -1.45 -4.49
CA LEU A 79 -1.87 -0.40 -4.08
C LEU A 79 -3.12 -1.03 -3.49
N VAL A 80 -3.38 -0.77 -2.22
CA VAL A 80 -4.58 -1.25 -1.52
C VAL A 80 -5.56 -0.11 -1.42
N TRP A 81 -6.59 -0.13 -2.27
CA TRP A 81 -7.65 0.87 -2.27
C TRP A 81 -8.61 0.59 -1.14
N TRP A 82 -8.44 1.34 -0.06
CA TRP A 82 -9.19 1.12 1.17
C TRP A 82 -10.56 1.77 1.15
N ASP A 83 -10.73 2.87 0.42
CA ASP A 83 -11.99 3.63 0.40
C ASP A 83 -12.45 3.92 -1.03
N GLU A 84 -13.76 3.97 -1.27
CA GLU A 84 -14.35 4.20 -2.60
C GLU A 84 -14.05 5.61 -3.12
N ASP A 85 -13.94 6.59 -2.23
CA ASP A 85 -13.60 7.98 -2.57
C ASP A 85 -12.06 8.22 -2.56
N ALA A 86 -11.25 7.16 -2.50
CA ALA A 86 -9.84 7.26 -2.87
C ALA A 86 -9.75 7.71 -4.34
N PRO A 87 -8.73 8.50 -4.74
CA PRO A 87 -8.77 9.25 -5.99
C PRO A 87 -8.69 8.33 -7.21
N SER A 88 -9.85 7.99 -7.79
CA SER A 88 -10.03 7.25 -9.06
C SER A 88 -9.19 7.83 -10.21
N ASP A 89 -8.85 9.13 -10.15
CA ASP A 89 -7.99 9.87 -11.07
C ASP A 89 -6.55 9.33 -11.18
N PHE A 90 -6.09 8.54 -10.19
CA PHE A 90 -4.78 7.88 -10.24
C PHE A 90 -4.64 6.92 -11.43
N LEU A 91 -5.72 6.20 -11.79
CA LEU A 91 -5.71 5.27 -12.93
C LEU A 91 -5.86 6.00 -14.27
N ALA A 92 -6.46 7.18 -14.28
CA ALA A 92 -6.72 7.96 -15.48
C ALA A 92 -5.48 8.71 -16.00
N SER A 93 -4.47 8.96 -15.15
CA SER A 93 -3.40 9.93 -15.43
C SER A 93 -2.09 9.36 -15.99
N GLY A 94 -1.95 8.05 -16.23
CA GLY A 94 -0.65 7.56 -16.70
C GLY A 94 -0.53 6.06 -16.90
N GLY A 95 -1.23 5.54 -17.90
CA GLY A 95 -0.83 4.31 -18.58
C GLY A 95 0.50 4.54 -19.29
N GLY A 96 1.58 3.92 -18.79
CA GLY A 96 2.88 4.01 -19.43
C GLY A 96 4.04 3.58 -18.53
N GLY A 97 4.17 2.28 -18.25
CA GLY A 97 5.42 1.70 -17.79
C GLY A 97 5.56 1.47 -16.28
N ARG A 98 4.65 0.72 -15.66
CA ARG A 98 4.83 0.16 -14.31
C ARG A 98 4.46 -1.32 -14.28
N ASP A 99 5.30 -2.17 -14.84
CA ASP A 99 5.11 -3.63 -14.85
C ASP A 99 5.09 -4.27 -13.43
N THR A 100 5.44 -3.52 -12.39
CA THR A 100 5.52 -3.99 -10.99
C THR A 100 4.43 -3.44 -10.07
N LEU A 101 3.44 -2.71 -10.62
CA LEU A 101 2.37 -2.09 -9.85
C LEU A 101 1.07 -2.90 -9.95
N GLU A 102 0.68 -3.53 -8.85
CA GLU A 102 -0.58 -4.24 -8.70
C GLU A 102 -1.59 -3.42 -7.89
N VAL A 103 -2.88 -3.66 -8.09
CA VAL A 103 -3.96 -2.95 -7.38
C VAL A 103 -4.93 -3.96 -6.76
N PHE A 104 -5.24 -3.77 -5.48
CA PHE A 104 -6.25 -4.51 -4.73
C PHE A 104 -7.36 -3.57 -4.23
N TYR A 105 -8.59 -3.78 -4.71
CA TYR A 105 -9.76 -2.95 -4.38
C TYR A 105 -10.49 -3.47 -3.14
N ALA A 106 -9.90 -3.22 -1.96
CA ALA A 106 -10.53 -3.56 -0.68
C ALA A 106 -11.84 -2.78 -0.43
N CYS A 107 -11.99 -1.60 -1.04
CA CYS A 107 -13.17 -0.74 -0.88
C CYS A 107 -14.50 -1.43 -1.26
N PHE A 108 -14.50 -2.37 -2.21
CA PHE A 108 -15.69 -3.14 -2.60
C PHE A 108 -16.06 -4.27 -1.63
N LEU A 109 -15.24 -4.51 -0.61
CA LEU A 109 -15.52 -5.47 0.44
C LEU A 109 -16.06 -4.75 1.69
N PRO A 110 -16.94 -5.40 2.48
CA PRO A 110 -17.29 -4.94 3.80
C PRO A 110 -16.02 -4.70 4.64
N VAL A 111 -15.99 -3.63 5.45
CA VAL A 111 -14.80 -3.20 6.19
C VAL A 111 -14.17 -4.34 7.00
N GLN A 112 -15.00 -5.18 7.62
CA GLN A 112 -14.56 -6.32 8.42
C GLN A 112 -13.83 -7.42 7.62
N ASP A 113 -14.07 -7.52 6.31
CA ASP A 113 -13.54 -8.58 5.45
C ASP A 113 -12.26 -8.15 4.70
N ARG A 114 -11.97 -6.84 4.66
CA ARG A 114 -10.88 -6.26 3.86
C ARG A 114 -9.50 -6.83 4.20
N VAL A 115 -9.21 -6.94 5.49
CA VAL A 115 -7.91 -7.46 5.96
C VAL A 115 -7.76 -8.93 5.62
N ALA A 116 -8.81 -9.73 5.83
CA ALA A 116 -8.79 -11.15 5.52
C ALA A 116 -8.54 -11.39 4.03
N ALA A 117 -9.26 -10.68 3.17
CA ALA A 117 -9.09 -10.76 1.72
C ALA A 117 -7.69 -10.28 1.27
N LEU A 118 -7.13 -9.25 1.92
CA LEU A 118 -5.75 -8.80 1.65
C LEU A 118 -4.75 -9.90 2.03
N VAL A 119 -4.92 -10.55 3.18
CA VAL A 119 -4.05 -11.65 3.62
C VAL A 119 -4.13 -12.81 2.63
N GLU A 120 -5.32 -13.19 2.18
CA GLU A 120 -5.50 -14.26 1.18
C GLU A 120 -4.80 -13.92 -0.13
N ARG A 121 -4.96 -12.67 -0.61
CA ARG A 121 -4.30 -12.19 -1.84
C ARG A 121 -2.78 -12.24 -1.81
N LEU A 122 -2.17 -12.19 -0.62
CA LEU A 122 -0.71 -12.22 -0.42
C LEU A 122 -0.17 -13.64 -0.18
N ARG A 123 -1.05 -14.65 -0.11
CA ARG A 123 -0.68 -16.07 -0.02
C ARG A 123 -0.55 -16.74 -1.39
N ASP A 124 -1.33 -16.29 -2.36
CA ASP A 124 -1.28 -16.71 -3.77
C ASP A 124 -0.01 -16.19 -4.46
#